data_AF-A0A285N2J4-F1
#
_entry.id   AF-A0A285N2J4-F1
#
_cell.length_a   1.000
_cell.length_b   1.000
_cell.length_c   1.000
_cell.angle_alpha   90.00
_cell.angle_beta   90.00
_cell.angle_gamma   90.00
#
_symmetry.space_group_name_H-M   'P 1'
#
loop_
_entity.id
_entity.type
_entity.pdbx_description
1 polymer ?
#
loop_
_entity_poly.entity_id
_entity_poly.type
_entity_poly.pdbx_seq_one_letter_code
_entity_poly.pdbx_strand_id
1 'polypeptide(L)'
;MEAEIPKPYFERVIRGRGWCSITVAESSNAGEGFFKATALEFYQDETEFAPTTLYVKINSWQPDTSDLKALKRVTECRHYPSKAVESLAAQKADVNDVFVAVYDVGQANMCAIIDDNCNPKAFFDFGWPISAKRKSAPICRDFDPLDGDDPYNPSPVFLSHLDWDHWGYAYASGRPTRDTRGFWRTEVTYRDHVLERPWIMRRPSQAMQLGISHAHLLYQLQKTILRDGSPALNFWPSTRTQANWGACVLFTCNPAPGTHDSKYLRNNSALGMLVENPQSPYYQRVLLCGDADYTSIGSRYKRNLGGIVAPHHGGRVTPNSIPAPGAHNDTYRYMVFSTHQGSYSQIPSADTIEEAEELGWTISRTDARKECWCGHGERRNRWFSLSITPAPTCFRHCTCCCT
;
A
#
# COMPACT_ATOMS: atom_id res chain seq x y z
N MET A 1 9.72 17.34 -3.73
CA MET A 1 9.94 18.68 -3.19
C MET A 1 8.67 19.14 -2.53
N GLU A 2 8.76 19.83 -1.40
CA GLU A 2 7.65 20.40 -0.66
C GLU A 2 7.83 21.91 -0.55
N ALA A 3 6.78 22.67 -0.82
CA ALA A 3 6.76 24.13 -0.73
C ALA A 3 5.36 24.61 -0.36
N GLU A 4 5.27 25.51 0.62
CA GLU A 4 4.02 26.18 0.97
C GLU A 4 3.84 27.43 0.12
N ILE A 5 2.73 27.49 -0.63
CA ILE A 5 2.46 28.56 -1.58
C ILE A 5 1.11 29.19 -1.23
N PRO A 6 1.03 30.51 -1.01
CA PRO A 6 -0.22 31.17 -0.69
C PRO A 6 -1.28 30.91 -1.75
N LYS A 7 -2.43 30.38 -1.33
CA LYS A 7 -3.57 30.07 -2.22
C LYS A 7 -3.96 31.24 -3.16
N PRO A 8 -4.03 32.51 -2.70
CA PRO A 8 -4.34 33.63 -3.60
C PRO A 8 -3.30 33.84 -4.70
N TYR A 9 -2.02 33.57 -4.41
CA TYR A 9 -0.94 33.66 -5.39
C TYR A 9 -1.09 32.57 -6.46
N PHE A 10 -1.32 31.34 -6.03
CA PHE A 10 -1.56 30.19 -6.92
C PHE A 10 -2.77 30.42 -7.84
N GLU A 11 -3.90 30.84 -7.27
CA GLU A 11 -5.11 31.12 -8.03
C GLU A 11 -4.89 32.22 -9.08
N ARG A 12 -4.16 33.29 -8.74
CA ARG A 12 -3.85 34.36 -9.68
C ARG A 12 -3.05 33.88 -10.88
N VAL A 13 -2.09 32.97 -10.67
CA VAL A 13 -1.27 32.42 -11.76
C VAL A 13 -2.07 31.49 -12.68
N ILE A 14 -3.06 30.78 -12.13
CA ILE A 14 -3.85 29.77 -12.88
C ILE A 14 -5.08 30.36 -13.59
N ARG A 15 -5.64 31.48 -13.11
CA ARG A 15 -6.89 32.10 -13.59
C ARG A 15 -7.00 32.34 -15.11
N GLY A 16 -5.88 32.37 -15.84
CA GLY A 16 -5.90 32.60 -17.30
C GLY A 16 -6.21 31.36 -18.14
N ARG A 17 -5.54 30.23 -17.90
CA ARG A 17 -5.59 29.06 -18.81
C ARG A 17 -5.69 27.70 -18.10
N GLY A 18 -5.70 27.66 -16.76
CA GLY A 18 -5.76 26.40 -16.00
C GLY A 18 -4.42 25.68 -15.84
N TRP A 19 -3.30 26.30 -16.25
CA TRP A 19 -1.96 25.70 -16.19
C TRP A 19 -0.99 26.60 -15.45
N CYS A 20 -0.03 25.99 -14.78
CA CYS A 20 1.14 26.67 -14.26
C CYS A 20 2.38 25.79 -14.44
N SER A 21 3.53 26.43 -14.62
CA SER A 21 4.84 25.76 -14.54
C SER A 21 5.52 26.13 -13.23
N ILE A 22 6.43 25.27 -12.76
CA ILE A 22 7.22 25.51 -11.56
C ILE A 22 8.68 25.63 -12.00
N THR A 23 9.28 26.80 -11.79
CA THR A 23 10.74 26.98 -11.86
C THR A 23 11.32 26.67 -10.49
N VAL A 24 12.44 25.97 -10.45
CA VAL A 24 13.11 25.63 -9.19
C VAL A 24 14.58 26.06 -9.27
N ALA A 25 15.04 26.79 -8.27
CA ALA A 25 16.38 27.37 -8.16
C ALA A 25 17.07 26.92 -6.86
N GLU A 26 18.40 26.95 -6.83
CA GLU A 26 19.22 26.53 -5.68
C GLU A 26 19.62 27.68 -4.76
N SER A 27 19.45 28.94 -5.17
CA SER A 27 19.86 30.10 -4.38
C SER A 27 18.70 31.07 -4.14
N SER A 28 18.74 31.75 -2.99
CA SER A 28 17.80 32.81 -2.59
C SER A 28 17.85 34.03 -3.50
N ASN A 29 18.88 34.15 -4.34
CA ASN A 29 19.08 35.26 -5.27
C ASN A 29 18.16 35.16 -6.51
N ALA A 30 17.22 34.21 -6.53
CA ALA A 30 16.31 33.97 -7.65
C ALA A 30 15.29 35.11 -7.92
N GLY A 31 15.26 36.16 -7.08
CA GLY A 31 14.42 37.35 -7.27
C GLY A 31 13.02 37.24 -6.66
N GLU A 32 12.16 38.24 -6.89
CA GLU A 32 10.78 38.27 -6.36
C GLU A 32 9.92 37.11 -6.89
N GLY A 33 9.11 36.54 -5.99
CA GLY A 33 8.11 35.52 -6.31
C GLY A 33 8.61 34.06 -6.19
N PHE A 34 9.81 33.83 -5.67
CA PHE A 34 10.27 32.50 -5.27
C PHE A 34 9.90 32.18 -3.82
N PHE A 35 9.36 31.00 -3.60
CA PHE A 35 9.02 30.43 -2.29
C PHE A 35 10.08 29.41 -1.90
N LYS A 36 10.51 29.44 -0.63
CA LYS A 36 11.44 28.41 -0.14
C LYS A 36 10.77 27.04 -0.22
N ALA A 37 11.53 26.06 -0.68
CA ALA A 37 11.11 24.69 -0.83
C ALA A 37 12.19 23.75 -0.31
N THR A 38 11.78 22.55 0.08
CA THR A 38 12.69 21.50 0.50
C THR A 38 12.63 20.36 -0.50
N ALA A 39 13.76 19.95 -1.06
CA ALA A 39 13.81 18.77 -1.91
C ALA A 39 13.33 17.56 -1.10
N LEU A 40 12.45 16.75 -1.70
CA LEU A 40 12.17 15.42 -1.16
C LEU A 40 13.12 14.51 -1.90
N GLU A 41 14.14 14.04 -1.21
CA GLU A 41 15.12 13.11 -1.77
C GLU A 41 14.67 11.68 -1.50
N PHE A 42 14.79 10.83 -2.51
CA PHE A 42 14.29 9.47 -2.51
C PHE A 42 15.46 8.50 -2.78
N TYR A 43 16.25 8.21 -1.75
CA TYR A 43 17.34 7.23 -1.82
C TYR A 43 16.97 5.94 -1.08
N GLN A 44 17.53 4.81 -1.53
CA GLN A 44 17.49 3.53 -0.80
C GLN A 44 18.65 3.36 0.18
N ASP A 45 19.71 4.15 0.05
CA ASP A 45 20.88 4.07 0.92
C ASP A 45 20.74 4.93 2.18
N GLU A 46 21.42 4.54 3.25
CA GLU A 46 21.37 5.12 4.61
C GLU A 46 22.06 6.49 4.73
N THR A 47 22.54 7.08 3.64
CA THR A 47 23.27 8.33 3.69
C THR A 47 22.31 9.48 4.02
N GLU A 48 22.37 9.99 5.24
CA GLU A 48 21.59 11.14 5.71
C GLU A 48 22.18 12.41 5.06
N PHE A 49 21.55 12.88 3.98
CA PHE A 49 21.91 14.15 3.37
C PHE A 49 21.16 15.28 4.06
N ALA A 50 21.84 16.42 4.26
CA ALA A 50 21.17 17.63 4.71
C ALA A 50 20.06 17.99 3.70
N PRO A 51 18.86 18.37 4.16
CA PRO A 51 17.74 18.67 3.28
C PRO A 51 18.13 19.75 2.27
N THR A 52 18.17 19.40 0.99
CA THR A 52 18.50 20.34 -0.08
C THR A 52 17.44 21.44 -0.12
N THR A 53 17.83 22.65 0.28
CA THR A 53 16.97 23.83 0.20
C THR A 53 16.92 24.29 -1.26
N LEU A 54 15.71 24.40 -1.78
CA LEU A 54 15.39 24.89 -3.11
C LEU A 54 14.49 26.11 -3.01
N TYR A 55 14.29 26.78 -4.13
CA TYR A 55 13.40 27.93 -4.25
C TYR A 55 12.49 27.70 -5.44
N VAL A 56 11.18 27.77 -5.26
CA VAL A 56 10.20 27.50 -6.31
C VAL A 56 9.46 28.76 -6.72
N LYS A 57 9.29 28.99 -8.01
CA LYS A 57 8.43 30.04 -8.54
C LYS A 57 7.37 29.41 -9.42
N ILE A 58 6.12 29.80 -9.21
CA ILE A 58 5.03 29.40 -10.09
C ILE A 58 4.91 30.43 -11.21
N ASN A 59 5.00 29.99 -12.46
CA ASN A 59 4.85 30.84 -13.63
C ASN A 59 3.56 30.53 -14.39
N SER A 60 2.98 31.55 -14.99
CA SER A 60 1.91 31.45 -15.98
C SER A 60 2.51 31.09 -17.35
N TRP A 61 3.04 29.89 -17.48
CA TRP A 61 3.54 29.36 -18.75
C TRP A 61 2.73 28.15 -19.16
N GLN A 62 2.38 28.09 -20.46
CA GLN A 62 1.66 26.95 -21.02
C GLN A 62 2.66 25.84 -21.33
N PRO A 63 2.49 24.61 -20.78
CA PRO A 63 3.35 23.49 -21.12
C PRO A 63 3.29 23.20 -22.62
N ASP A 64 4.38 22.65 -23.17
CA ASP A 64 4.38 22.30 -24.58
C ASP A 64 3.44 21.12 -24.89
N THR A 65 3.21 20.86 -26.18
CA THR A 65 2.28 19.81 -26.62
C THR A 65 2.73 18.41 -26.18
N SER A 66 4.03 18.18 -25.97
CA SER A 66 4.57 16.89 -25.55
C SER A 66 4.37 16.65 -24.05
N ASP A 67 4.56 17.68 -23.21
CA ASP A 67 4.27 17.67 -21.78
C ASP A 67 2.76 17.48 -21.52
N LEU A 68 1.93 18.18 -22.31
CA LEU A 68 0.47 17.99 -22.26
C LEU A 68 0.07 16.57 -22.66
N LYS A 69 0.73 15.95 -23.65
CA LYS A 69 0.48 14.54 -24.00
C LYS A 69 0.91 13.57 -22.89
N ALA A 70 2.01 13.83 -22.19
CA ALA A 70 2.44 13.02 -21.06
C ALA A 70 1.44 13.10 -19.89
N LEU A 71 1.03 14.32 -19.52
CA LEU A 71 -0.01 14.56 -18.50
C LEU A 71 -1.37 13.97 -18.90
N LYS A 72 -1.71 14.05 -20.19
CA LYS A 72 -2.92 13.44 -20.74
C LYS A 72 -2.88 11.91 -20.66
N ARG A 73 -1.73 11.28 -20.96
CA ARG A 73 -1.57 9.81 -20.83
C ARG A 73 -1.71 9.34 -19.38
N VAL A 74 -1.15 10.10 -18.45
CA VAL A 74 -1.26 9.84 -17.00
C VAL A 74 -2.72 9.97 -16.50
N THR A 75 -3.52 10.86 -17.09
CA THR A 75 -4.96 10.97 -16.80
C THR A 75 -5.82 9.95 -17.56
N GLU A 76 -5.41 9.54 -18.77
CA GLU A 76 -6.05 8.52 -19.61
C GLU A 76 -5.94 7.09 -19.04
N CYS A 77 -4.96 6.79 -18.17
CA CYS A 77 -4.86 5.51 -17.46
C CYS A 77 -6.18 5.13 -16.75
N ARG A 78 -6.97 6.11 -16.32
CA ARG A 78 -8.29 5.89 -15.69
C ARG A 78 -9.34 5.30 -16.63
N HIS A 79 -9.11 5.34 -17.94
CA HIS A 79 -10.02 4.86 -18.97
C HIS A 79 -9.59 3.53 -19.59
N TYR A 80 -8.49 2.93 -19.13
CA TYR A 80 -8.05 1.63 -19.63
C TYR A 80 -9.11 0.54 -19.36
N PRO A 81 -9.43 -0.37 -20.29
CA PRO A 81 -10.52 -1.33 -20.10
C PRO A 81 -10.26 -2.27 -18.91
N SER A 82 -11.32 -2.64 -18.19
CA SER A 82 -11.25 -3.68 -17.15
C SER A 82 -11.11 -5.06 -17.80
N LYS A 83 -10.30 -5.96 -17.22
CA LYS A 83 -10.25 -7.38 -17.62
C LYS A 83 -11.31 -8.21 -16.87
N ALA A 84 -11.64 -9.38 -17.42
CA ALA A 84 -12.54 -10.34 -16.79
C ALA A 84 -11.92 -10.98 -15.53
N VAL A 85 -12.77 -11.36 -14.57
CA VAL A 85 -12.37 -11.96 -13.28
C VAL A 85 -11.65 -13.30 -13.48
N GLU A 86 -12.02 -14.05 -14.51
CA GLU A 86 -11.46 -15.39 -14.77
C GLU A 86 -9.95 -15.35 -15.10
N SER A 87 -9.37 -14.17 -15.39
CA SER A 87 -7.95 -14.00 -15.67
C SER A 87 -7.13 -13.40 -14.51
N LEU A 88 -7.67 -13.31 -13.29
CA LEU A 88 -7.05 -12.52 -12.20
C LEU A 88 -5.76 -13.11 -11.60
N ALA A 89 -5.44 -14.40 -11.86
CA ALA A 89 -4.11 -15.03 -11.72
C ALA A 89 -4.26 -16.56 -11.84
N ALA A 90 -3.27 -17.23 -12.42
CA ALA A 90 -3.32 -18.69 -12.66
C ALA A 90 -3.11 -19.53 -11.39
N GLN A 91 -2.22 -19.08 -10.50
CA GLN A 91 -1.93 -19.78 -9.25
C GLN A 91 -2.98 -19.39 -8.20
N LYS A 92 -3.61 -20.38 -7.57
CA LYS A 92 -4.58 -20.17 -6.49
C LYS A 92 -3.99 -20.78 -5.22
N ALA A 93 -4.21 -20.14 -4.08
CA ALA A 93 -3.84 -20.74 -2.79
C ALA A 93 -4.66 -22.03 -2.55
N ASP A 94 -3.97 -23.14 -2.26
CA ASP A 94 -4.60 -24.39 -1.83
C ASP A 94 -5.16 -24.18 -0.42
N VAL A 95 -6.44 -24.46 -0.23
CA VAL A 95 -7.19 -24.21 1.01
C VAL A 95 -6.54 -24.88 2.23
N ASN A 96 -5.85 -26.01 2.05
CA ASN A 96 -5.34 -26.79 3.17
C ASN A 96 -4.01 -26.28 3.76
N ASP A 97 -3.25 -25.48 2.99
CA ASP A 97 -1.89 -25.05 3.35
C ASP A 97 -1.71 -23.54 3.18
N VAL A 98 -2.59 -22.76 3.81
CA VAL A 98 -2.54 -21.29 3.74
C VAL A 98 -2.14 -20.67 5.06
N PHE A 99 -1.20 -19.73 4.97
CA PHE A 99 -0.90 -18.77 6.02
C PHE A 99 -1.09 -17.36 5.48
N VAL A 100 -1.44 -16.45 6.37
CA VAL A 100 -1.42 -15.02 6.09
C VAL A 100 -0.22 -14.44 6.82
N ALA A 101 0.78 -13.95 6.09
CA ALA A 101 1.89 -13.20 6.65
C ALA A 101 1.57 -11.70 6.66
N VAL A 102 1.96 -11.01 7.73
CA VAL A 102 1.94 -9.54 7.85
C VAL A 102 3.37 -9.11 8.12
N TYR A 103 4.02 -8.54 7.12
CA TYR A 103 5.44 -8.22 7.20
C TYR A 103 5.68 -6.96 8.04
N ASP A 104 6.76 -6.97 8.83
CA ASP A 104 7.30 -5.74 9.42
C ASP A 104 7.98 -4.92 8.32
N VAL A 105 7.23 -4.03 7.71
CA VAL A 105 7.70 -3.05 6.73
C VAL A 105 7.73 -1.64 7.32
N GLY A 106 7.64 -1.49 8.66
CA GLY A 106 7.51 -0.20 9.32
C GLY A 106 6.09 0.38 9.28
N GLN A 107 5.96 1.70 9.15
CA GLN A 107 4.67 2.39 9.04
C GLN A 107 4.10 2.27 7.61
N ALA A 108 3.69 1.07 7.25
CA ALA A 108 3.12 0.69 5.97
C ALA A 108 2.43 -0.69 6.07
N ASN A 109 1.66 -1.07 5.06
CA ASN A 109 0.97 -2.36 5.04
C ASN A 109 1.51 -3.29 3.94
N MET A 110 1.95 -4.48 4.32
CA MET A 110 2.29 -5.55 3.37
C MET A 110 1.86 -6.89 3.96
N CYS A 111 0.86 -7.51 3.32
CA CYS A 111 0.42 -8.84 3.67
C CYS A 111 0.67 -9.81 2.52
N ALA A 112 0.97 -11.07 2.81
CA ALA A 112 1.03 -12.13 1.80
C ALA A 112 0.22 -13.34 2.22
N ILE A 113 -0.32 -14.01 1.20
CA ILE A 113 -0.82 -15.37 1.30
C ILE A 113 0.35 -16.27 0.93
N ILE A 114 0.79 -17.12 1.86
CA ILE A 114 1.95 -17.99 1.67
C ILE A 114 1.55 -19.46 1.89
N ASP A 115 2.29 -20.36 1.26
CA ASP A 115 2.19 -21.80 1.54
C ASP A 115 3.04 -22.22 2.74
N ASP A 116 3.01 -23.52 3.07
CA ASP A 116 3.79 -24.12 4.17
C ASP A 116 5.32 -24.01 3.96
N ASN A 117 5.79 -23.78 2.74
CA ASN A 117 7.20 -23.52 2.44
C ASN A 117 7.53 -22.02 2.45
N CYS A 118 6.58 -21.17 2.83
CA CYS A 118 6.67 -19.71 2.79
C CYS A 118 6.80 -19.11 1.39
N ASN A 119 6.49 -19.86 0.34
CA ASN A 119 6.42 -19.28 -1.00
C ASN A 119 5.16 -18.40 -1.07
N PRO A 120 5.28 -17.16 -1.55
CA PRO A 120 4.10 -16.34 -1.78
C PRO A 120 3.20 -16.98 -2.85
N LYS A 121 1.90 -16.79 -2.65
CA LYS A 121 0.83 -17.14 -3.61
C LYS A 121 0.09 -15.90 -4.08
N ALA A 122 -0.01 -14.89 -3.23
CA ALA A 122 -0.52 -13.56 -3.53
C ALA A 122 -0.06 -12.57 -2.47
N PHE A 123 -0.10 -11.30 -2.84
CA PHE A 123 0.10 -10.20 -1.92
C PHE A 123 -1.18 -9.40 -1.79
N PHE A 124 -1.43 -8.90 -0.57
CA PHE A 124 -2.41 -7.88 -0.30
C PHE A 124 -1.65 -6.65 0.19
N ASP A 125 -1.52 -5.68 -0.71
CA ASP A 125 -0.58 -4.56 -0.66
C ASP A 125 0.92 -4.94 -0.76
N PHE A 126 1.72 -3.96 -1.18
CA PHE A 126 3.17 -3.96 -1.30
C PHE A 126 3.75 -2.71 -0.62
N GLY A 127 3.30 -2.46 0.61
CA GLY A 127 3.62 -1.24 1.34
C GLY A 127 5.09 -1.06 1.67
N TRP A 128 5.50 0.20 1.71
CA TRP A 128 6.77 0.61 2.30
C TRP A 128 6.61 2.03 2.86
N PRO A 129 7.32 2.41 3.94
CA PRO A 129 7.09 3.69 4.57
C PRO A 129 7.39 4.83 3.60
N ILE A 130 6.57 5.89 3.67
CA ILE A 130 6.88 7.14 2.97
C ILE A 130 8.24 7.68 3.44
N SER A 131 8.92 8.47 2.61
CA SER A 131 10.26 9.01 2.93
C SER A 131 10.32 9.72 4.29
N ALA A 132 9.29 10.48 4.64
CA ALA A 132 9.20 11.19 5.93
C ALA A 132 9.12 10.24 7.15
N LYS A 133 8.77 8.97 6.92
CA LYS A 133 8.65 7.90 7.92
C LYS A 133 9.63 6.77 7.67
N ARG A 134 10.66 6.98 6.84
CA ARG A 134 11.64 5.94 6.48
C ARG A 134 12.38 5.34 7.69
N LYS A 135 12.58 6.12 8.76
CA LYS A 135 13.15 5.63 10.03
C LYS A 135 12.30 4.52 10.70
N SER A 136 11.04 4.37 10.29
CA SER A 136 10.20 3.25 10.74
C SER A 136 10.48 1.95 10.02
N ALA A 137 11.16 1.94 8.87
CA ALA A 137 11.46 0.71 8.13
C ALA A 137 12.35 -0.23 8.97
N PRO A 138 12.25 -1.57 8.79
CA PRO A 138 13.13 -2.51 9.49
C PRO A 138 14.59 -2.34 9.04
N ILE A 139 15.52 -2.41 9.99
CA ILE A 139 16.97 -2.36 9.73
C ILE A 139 17.45 -3.78 9.37
N CYS A 140 16.99 -4.31 8.26
CA CYS A 140 17.45 -5.61 7.81
C CYS A 140 17.71 -5.58 6.31
N ARG A 141 18.94 -5.98 5.98
CA ARG A 141 19.60 -5.73 4.69
C ARG A 141 19.03 -6.60 3.57
N ASP A 142 18.50 -7.77 3.91
CA ASP A 142 18.05 -8.77 2.94
C ASP A 142 16.52 -8.97 3.04
N PHE A 143 15.76 -7.86 3.07
CA PHE A 143 14.30 -7.98 2.91
C PHE A 143 13.95 -8.33 1.47
N ASP A 144 13.54 -9.57 1.23
CA ASP A 144 12.89 -9.93 -0.02
C ASP A 144 11.57 -10.67 0.26
N PRO A 145 10.41 -10.00 0.11
CA PRO A 145 9.11 -10.67 0.23
C PRO A 145 8.82 -11.57 -0.97
N LEU A 146 9.63 -11.53 -2.04
CA LEU A 146 9.49 -12.33 -3.25
C LEU A 146 10.32 -13.62 -3.22
N ASP A 147 11.08 -13.86 -2.16
CA ASP A 147 11.86 -15.09 -2.04
C ASP A 147 10.93 -16.32 -2.13
N GLY A 148 11.32 -17.30 -2.94
CA GLY A 148 10.50 -18.48 -3.23
C GLY A 148 9.31 -18.27 -4.18
N ASP A 149 9.07 -17.06 -4.71
CA ASP A 149 8.02 -16.81 -5.70
C ASP A 149 8.32 -17.51 -7.04
N ASP A 150 7.27 -17.89 -7.79
CA ASP A 150 7.44 -18.53 -9.10
C ASP A 150 7.83 -17.48 -10.15
N PRO A 151 9.04 -17.52 -10.74
CA PRO A 151 9.46 -16.53 -11.72
C PRO A 151 8.71 -16.61 -13.06
N TYR A 152 8.01 -17.71 -13.32
CA TYR A 152 7.20 -17.92 -14.53
C TYR A 152 5.75 -17.51 -14.32
N ASN A 153 5.22 -17.70 -13.10
CA ASN A 153 3.86 -17.34 -12.71
C ASN A 153 3.88 -16.52 -11.41
N PRO A 154 4.41 -15.29 -11.45
CA PRO A 154 4.64 -14.52 -10.24
C PRO A 154 3.33 -14.22 -9.50
N SER A 155 3.40 -14.28 -8.19
CA SER A 155 2.26 -14.04 -7.30
C SER A 155 1.63 -12.66 -7.56
N PRO A 156 0.30 -12.58 -7.75
CA PRO A 156 -0.39 -11.32 -8.00
C PRO A 156 -0.39 -10.41 -6.78
N VAL A 157 -0.58 -9.12 -7.02
CA VAL A 157 -0.81 -8.09 -6.00
C VAL A 157 -2.27 -7.65 -6.05
N PHE A 158 -3.01 -7.88 -4.96
CA PHE A 158 -4.31 -7.27 -4.73
C PHE A 158 -4.09 -6.00 -3.93
N LEU A 159 -4.16 -4.86 -4.60
CA LEU A 159 -3.93 -3.57 -3.97
C LEU A 159 -5.22 -3.08 -3.33
N SER A 160 -5.19 -2.90 -2.01
CA SER A 160 -6.32 -2.39 -1.24
C SER A 160 -6.62 -0.95 -1.67
N HIS A 161 -5.63 -0.05 -1.62
CA HIS A 161 -5.75 1.32 -2.11
C HIS A 161 -4.44 1.93 -2.59
N LEU A 162 -4.51 3.17 -3.07
CA LEU A 162 -3.41 3.79 -3.82
C LEU A 162 -2.50 4.69 -2.99
N ASP A 163 -2.70 4.90 -1.70
CA ASP A 163 -1.70 5.70 -0.97
C ASP A 163 -0.36 4.96 -0.87
N TRP A 164 0.72 5.74 -0.79
CA TRP A 164 2.10 5.26 -0.98
C TRP A 164 2.49 4.09 -0.08
N ASP A 165 2.05 4.12 1.16
CA ASP A 165 2.32 3.13 2.19
C ASP A 165 1.67 1.75 1.94
N HIS A 166 0.97 1.58 0.80
CA HIS A 166 0.40 0.30 0.33
C HIS A 166 1.02 -0.22 -0.97
N TRP A 167 1.88 0.55 -1.64
CA TRP A 167 2.60 0.09 -2.85
C TRP A 167 4.06 0.53 -2.91
N GLY A 168 4.53 1.26 -1.90
CA GLY A 168 5.83 1.93 -1.88
C GLY A 168 7.03 0.99 -2.05
N TYR A 169 6.87 -0.31 -1.81
CA TYR A 169 7.93 -1.28 -2.11
C TYR A 169 8.15 -1.47 -3.61
N ALA A 170 7.17 -1.18 -4.47
CA ALA A 170 7.39 -1.15 -5.91
C ALA A 170 8.36 -0.02 -6.32
N TYR A 171 8.37 1.08 -5.59
CA TYR A 171 9.19 2.24 -5.88
C TYR A 171 10.65 1.99 -5.51
N ALA A 172 11.55 2.01 -6.51
CA ALA A 172 12.97 1.83 -6.27
C ALA A 172 13.64 3.16 -5.92
N SER A 173 13.61 4.14 -6.81
CA SER A 173 14.23 5.45 -6.59
C SER A 173 13.57 6.53 -7.43
N GLY A 174 13.93 7.79 -7.18
CA GLY A 174 13.42 8.91 -7.96
C GLY A 174 14.20 10.16 -7.68
N ARG A 175 15.49 10.11 -8.01
CA ARG A 175 16.37 11.24 -7.75
C ARG A 175 16.00 12.42 -8.66
N PRO A 176 15.76 13.62 -8.10
CA PRO A 176 15.65 14.82 -8.91
C PRO A 176 17.03 15.14 -9.50
N THR A 177 17.10 15.28 -10.82
CA THR A 177 18.28 15.65 -11.61
C THR A 177 17.94 16.87 -12.47
N ARG A 178 18.94 17.57 -12.99
CA ARG A 178 18.72 18.66 -13.95
C ARG A 178 18.86 18.14 -15.38
N ASP A 179 17.94 18.52 -16.26
CA ASP A 179 18.10 18.30 -17.70
C ASP A 179 19.11 19.30 -18.29
N THR A 180 19.44 19.12 -19.57
CA THR A 180 20.39 19.98 -20.30
C THR A 180 19.93 21.44 -20.43
N ARG A 181 18.66 21.72 -20.16
CA ARG A 181 18.06 23.07 -20.17
C ARG A 181 18.01 23.67 -18.76
N GLY A 182 18.49 22.95 -17.74
CA GLY A 182 18.49 23.36 -16.34
C GLY A 182 17.18 23.13 -15.60
N PHE A 183 16.19 22.44 -16.20
CA PHE A 183 14.94 22.09 -15.54
C PHE A 183 15.12 20.86 -14.66
N TRP A 184 14.42 20.84 -13.52
CA TRP A 184 14.38 19.65 -12.68
C TRP A 184 13.54 18.56 -13.33
N ARG A 185 14.15 17.38 -13.45
CA ARG A 185 13.53 16.15 -13.90
C ARG A 185 13.69 15.10 -12.79
N THR A 186 12.62 14.39 -12.47
CA THR A 186 12.72 13.20 -11.63
C THR A 186 12.68 11.97 -12.52
N GLU A 187 13.73 11.16 -12.49
CA GLU A 187 13.72 9.84 -13.12
C GLU A 187 13.31 8.82 -12.07
N VAL A 188 12.02 8.48 -12.07
CA VAL A 188 11.47 7.47 -11.16
C VAL A 188 11.79 6.10 -11.72
N THR A 189 12.45 5.26 -10.91
CA THR A 189 12.66 3.84 -11.17
C THR A 189 11.82 3.00 -10.23
N TYR A 190 11.35 1.86 -10.74
CA TYR A 190 10.63 0.84 -9.97
C TYR A 190 11.47 -0.43 -9.91
N ARG A 191 11.15 -1.33 -8.98
CA ARG A 191 11.75 -2.67 -8.95
C ARG A 191 11.09 -3.53 -10.03
N ASP A 192 11.87 -3.98 -11.01
CA ASP A 192 11.33 -4.70 -12.17
C ASP A 192 10.53 -5.95 -11.77
N HIS A 193 11.09 -6.80 -10.89
CA HIS A 193 10.41 -8.01 -10.38
C HIS A 193 9.11 -7.75 -9.60
N VAL A 194 8.90 -6.52 -9.12
CA VAL A 194 7.65 -6.09 -8.46
C VAL A 194 6.62 -5.59 -9.48
N LEU A 195 7.04 -4.99 -10.59
CA LEU A 195 6.13 -4.58 -11.67
C LEU A 195 5.76 -5.73 -12.60
N GLU A 196 6.64 -6.72 -12.79
CA GLU A 196 6.49 -7.86 -13.70
C GLU A 196 5.54 -8.94 -13.16
N ARG A 197 4.42 -8.54 -12.55
CA ARG A 197 3.38 -9.42 -12.01
C ARG A 197 2.00 -8.79 -12.17
N PRO A 198 0.90 -9.56 -12.08
CA PRO A 198 -0.43 -8.98 -12.13
C PRO A 198 -0.70 -8.08 -10.90
N TRP A 199 -1.16 -6.85 -11.14
CA TRP A 199 -1.64 -5.91 -10.12
C TRP A 199 -3.14 -5.68 -10.29
N ILE A 200 -3.92 -6.10 -9.32
CA ILE A 200 -5.38 -6.04 -9.31
C ILE A 200 -5.82 -4.98 -8.31
N MET A 201 -6.63 -4.02 -8.77
CA MET A 201 -7.15 -2.97 -7.89
C MET A 201 -8.51 -2.44 -8.36
N ARG A 202 -9.23 -1.75 -7.48
CA ARG A 202 -10.42 -1.01 -7.91
C ARG A 202 -10.02 0.16 -8.80
N ARG A 203 -10.83 0.40 -9.83
CA ARG A 203 -10.67 1.60 -10.67
C ARG A 203 -10.88 2.86 -9.81
N PRO A 204 -9.89 3.76 -9.72
CA PRO A 204 -10.03 4.97 -8.95
C PRO A 204 -11.08 5.89 -9.57
N SER A 205 -11.97 6.43 -8.74
CA SER A 205 -12.97 7.40 -9.21
C SER A 205 -12.36 8.80 -9.38
N GLN A 206 -13.03 9.66 -10.14
CA GLN A 206 -12.59 11.06 -10.27
C GLN A 206 -12.58 11.79 -8.92
N ALA A 207 -13.51 11.44 -8.02
CA ALA A 207 -13.66 12.06 -6.70
C ALA A 207 -12.48 11.81 -5.75
N MET A 208 -11.67 10.76 -5.98
CA MET A 208 -10.51 10.45 -5.16
C MET A 208 -9.33 11.43 -5.33
N GLN A 209 -9.34 12.24 -6.39
CA GLN A 209 -8.30 13.25 -6.69
C GLN A 209 -6.87 12.68 -6.59
N LEU A 210 -6.58 11.60 -7.33
CA LEU A 210 -5.26 10.98 -7.28
C LEU A 210 -4.13 11.97 -7.62
N GLY A 211 -3.11 12.00 -6.75
CA GLY A 211 -1.83 12.65 -7.01
C GLY A 211 -0.99 12.00 -8.11
N ILE A 212 0.10 12.67 -8.49
CA ILE A 212 0.95 12.32 -9.63
C ILE A 212 1.71 10.99 -9.45
N SER A 213 2.11 10.65 -8.22
CA SER A 213 2.79 9.39 -7.89
C SER A 213 1.90 8.18 -8.21
N HIS A 214 0.63 8.24 -7.80
CA HIS A 214 -0.36 7.20 -8.08
C HIS A 214 -0.53 6.99 -9.59
N ALA A 215 -0.71 8.09 -10.31
CA ALA A 215 -0.95 8.04 -11.73
C ALA A 215 0.31 7.57 -12.51
N HIS A 216 1.51 7.87 -12.00
CA HIS A 216 2.75 7.33 -12.54
C HIS A 216 2.87 5.81 -12.31
N LEU A 217 2.56 5.29 -11.12
CA LEU A 217 2.52 3.84 -10.88
C LEU A 217 1.56 3.15 -11.86
N LEU A 218 0.32 3.66 -11.97
CA LEU A 218 -0.68 3.09 -12.89
C LEU A 218 -0.19 3.07 -14.33
N TYR A 219 0.47 4.14 -14.77
CA TYR A 219 1.06 4.22 -16.10
C TYR A 219 2.19 3.20 -16.32
N GLN A 220 3.05 2.99 -15.32
CA GLN A 220 4.11 1.99 -15.42
C GLN A 220 3.54 0.58 -15.46
N LEU A 221 2.61 0.23 -14.55
CA LEU A 221 1.93 -1.07 -14.56
C LEU A 221 1.15 -1.34 -15.86
N GLN A 222 0.58 -0.30 -16.47
CA GLN A 222 -0.10 -0.43 -17.76
C GLN A 222 0.89 -0.75 -18.89
N LYS A 223 2.12 -0.25 -18.80
CA LYS A 223 3.16 -0.43 -19.82
C LYS A 223 3.97 -1.71 -19.64
N THR A 224 4.07 -2.22 -18.41
CA THR A 224 4.72 -3.49 -18.14
C THR A 224 3.89 -4.61 -18.74
N ILE A 225 4.42 -5.26 -19.78
CA ILE A 225 3.78 -6.40 -20.43
C ILE A 225 4.33 -7.68 -19.80
N LEU A 226 3.43 -8.49 -19.26
CA LEU A 226 3.70 -9.80 -18.68
C LEU A 226 3.98 -10.84 -19.77
N ARG A 227 4.49 -11.99 -19.35
CA ARG A 227 4.88 -13.10 -20.25
C ARG A 227 3.73 -13.61 -21.14
N ASP A 228 2.50 -13.51 -20.67
CA ASP A 228 1.29 -13.88 -21.42
C ASP A 228 0.84 -12.81 -22.44
N GLY A 229 1.62 -11.73 -22.60
CA GLY A 229 1.33 -10.60 -23.48
C GLY A 229 0.37 -9.57 -22.88
N SER A 230 -0.08 -9.75 -21.64
CA SER A 230 -1.00 -8.83 -20.98
C SER A 230 -0.31 -7.70 -20.19
N PRO A 231 -0.97 -6.56 -19.96
CA PRO A 231 -0.43 -5.56 -19.04
C PRO A 231 -0.49 -6.04 -17.59
N ALA A 232 0.49 -5.61 -16.78
CA ALA A 232 0.51 -5.86 -15.34
C ALA A 232 -0.71 -5.24 -14.63
N LEU A 233 -1.15 -4.05 -15.06
CA LEU A 233 -2.34 -3.38 -14.49
C LEU A 233 -3.65 -4.07 -14.87
N ASN A 234 -4.42 -4.47 -13.86
CA ASN A 234 -5.74 -5.05 -13.99
C ASN A 234 -6.74 -4.34 -13.07
N PHE A 235 -7.81 -3.80 -13.66
CA PHE A 235 -8.90 -3.20 -12.87
C PHE A 235 -9.97 -4.23 -12.53
N TRP A 236 -10.30 -4.29 -11.25
CA TRP A 236 -11.44 -5.04 -10.72
C TRP A 236 -12.74 -4.66 -11.46
N PRO A 237 -13.57 -5.63 -11.88
CA PRO A 237 -14.81 -5.32 -12.60
C PRO A 237 -15.81 -4.56 -11.73
N SER A 238 -16.33 -3.45 -12.24
CA SER A 238 -17.22 -2.56 -11.48
C SER A 238 -18.54 -3.20 -11.06
N THR A 239 -19.01 -4.22 -11.77
CA THR A 239 -20.24 -4.95 -11.48
C THR A 239 -20.06 -6.08 -10.48
N ARG A 240 -18.82 -6.45 -10.13
CA ARG A 240 -18.51 -7.55 -9.22
C ARG A 240 -18.27 -6.99 -7.82
N THR A 241 -19.09 -7.42 -6.86
CA THR A 241 -18.91 -7.06 -5.44
C THR A 241 -17.93 -7.99 -4.70
N GLN A 242 -17.66 -9.17 -5.27
CA GLN A 242 -16.69 -10.14 -4.76
C GLN A 242 -16.19 -11.10 -5.87
N ALA A 243 -15.10 -11.81 -5.57
CA ALA A 243 -14.71 -13.04 -6.25
C ALA A 243 -13.95 -13.98 -5.30
N ASN A 244 -14.07 -15.28 -5.54
CA ASN A 244 -13.28 -16.28 -4.83
C ASN A 244 -11.98 -16.55 -5.60
N TRP A 245 -10.88 -16.70 -4.88
CA TRP A 245 -9.55 -17.00 -5.38
C TRP A 245 -8.87 -17.95 -4.39
N GLY A 246 -8.95 -19.26 -4.63
CA GLY A 246 -8.47 -20.26 -3.66
C GLY A 246 -9.16 -20.11 -2.30
N ALA A 247 -8.36 -20.06 -1.23
CA ALA A 247 -8.82 -19.77 0.14
C ALA A 247 -9.26 -18.31 0.37
N CYS A 248 -9.07 -17.41 -0.60
CA CYS A 248 -9.38 -16.00 -0.45
C CYS A 248 -10.72 -15.63 -1.08
N VAL A 249 -11.47 -14.76 -0.40
CA VAL A 249 -12.61 -14.03 -0.94
C VAL A 249 -12.22 -12.56 -1.02
N LEU A 250 -11.99 -12.08 -2.23
CA LEU A 250 -11.77 -10.68 -2.53
C LEU A 250 -13.11 -9.97 -2.64
N PHE A 251 -13.21 -8.76 -2.11
CA PHE A 251 -14.46 -7.99 -2.15
C PHE A 251 -14.21 -6.50 -2.26
N THR A 252 -15.24 -5.77 -2.71
CA THR A 252 -15.22 -4.31 -2.76
C THR A 252 -15.63 -3.74 -1.41
N CYS A 253 -14.83 -2.84 -0.85
CA CYS A 253 -15.23 -1.95 0.23
C CYS A 253 -16.09 -0.82 -0.36
N ASN A 254 -17.22 -0.53 0.27
CA ASN A 254 -18.18 0.46 -0.19
C ASN A 254 -18.51 1.42 0.96
N PRO A 255 -18.14 2.71 0.85
CA PRO A 255 -18.44 3.68 1.89
C PRO A 255 -19.95 3.81 2.09
N ALA A 256 -20.36 4.13 3.31
CA ALA A 256 -21.76 4.44 3.60
C ALA A 256 -22.27 5.57 2.68
N PRO A 257 -23.56 5.59 2.29
CA PRO A 257 -24.11 6.68 1.50
C PRO A 257 -23.90 8.03 2.18
N GLY A 258 -23.43 9.03 1.44
CA GLY A 258 -23.19 10.38 1.99
C GLY A 258 -22.13 11.16 1.21
N THR A 259 -21.93 12.40 1.63
CA THR A 259 -20.86 13.26 1.13
C THR A 259 -19.58 12.94 1.88
N HIS A 260 -18.58 12.46 1.17
CA HIS A 260 -17.27 12.12 1.72
C HIS A 260 -16.18 12.91 1.02
N ASP A 261 -15.13 13.26 1.75
CA ASP A 261 -13.96 13.89 1.16
C ASP A 261 -13.09 12.88 0.37
N SER A 262 -12.14 13.41 -0.40
CA SER A 262 -11.26 12.58 -1.22
C SER A 262 -10.39 11.61 -0.40
N LYS A 263 -9.97 11.98 0.82
CA LYS A 263 -9.11 11.16 1.68
C LYS A 263 -9.90 9.96 2.20
N TYR A 264 -11.10 10.20 2.70
CA TYR A 264 -12.01 9.16 3.14
C TYR A 264 -12.31 8.18 2.00
N LEU A 265 -12.61 8.69 0.79
CA LEU A 265 -12.95 7.85 -0.36
C LEU A 265 -11.78 6.97 -0.82
N ARG A 266 -10.53 7.46 -0.79
CA ARG A 266 -9.34 6.66 -1.14
C ARG A 266 -9.22 5.41 -0.27
N ASN A 267 -9.45 5.57 1.03
CA ASN A 267 -9.36 4.50 2.01
C ASN A 267 -10.55 3.54 1.93
N ASN A 268 -11.76 4.08 1.72
CA ASN A 268 -13.01 3.34 1.94
C ASN A 268 -13.66 2.75 0.67
N SER A 269 -13.13 3.05 -0.51
CA SER A 269 -13.65 2.54 -1.80
C SER A 269 -12.71 1.53 -2.44
N ALA A 270 -11.97 0.82 -1.60
CA ALA A 270 -10.85 -0.07 -1.88
C ALA A 270 -11.26 -1.54 -2.14
N LEU A 271 -10.28 -2.42 -2.35
CA LEU A 271 -10.46 -3.87 -2.18
C LEU A 271 -10.21 -4.27 -0.72
N GLY A 272 -10.96 -5.26 -0.24
CA GLY A 272 -10.67 -6.03 0.97
C GLY A 272 -10.49 -7.51 0.62
N MET A 273 -9.86 -8.25 1.52
CA MET A 273 -9.67 -9.70 1.36
C MET A 273 -10.07 -10.42 2.66
N LEU A 274 -10.81 -11.50 2.52
CA LEU A 274 -11.07 -12.45 3.60
C LEU A 274 -10.38 -13.77 3.23
N VAL A 275 -9.60 -14.34 4.14
CA VAL A 275 -8.96 -15.65 3.95
C VAL A 275 -9.67 -16.65 4.85
N GLU A 276 -10.11 -17.77 4.27
CA GLU A 276 -10.96 -18.74 4.96
C GLU A 276 -10.44 -20.16 4.78
N ASN A 277 -10.27 -20.86 5.90
CA ASN A 277 -10.17 -22.32 5.96
C ASN A 277 -11.01 -22.83 7.15
N PRO A 278 -12.25 -23.27 6.92
CA PRO A 278 -13.12 -23.81 7.98
C PRO A 278 -12.55 -25.04 8.71
N GLN A 279 -11.61 -25.75 8.09
CA GLN A 279 -10.98 -26.96 8.63
C GLN A 279 -9.75 -26.66 9.50
N SER A 280 -9.27 -25.41 9.51
CA SER A 280 -8.13 -25.01 10.33
C SER A 280 -8.46 -25.19 11.83
N PRO A 281 -7.59 -25.86 12.61
CA PRO A 281 -7.68 -25.90 14.07
C PRO A 281 -7.18 -24.60 14.73
N TYR A 282 -6.64 -23.66 13.95
CA TYR A 282 -6.09 -22.39 14.39
C TYR A 282 -7.03 -21.24 14.01
N TYR A 283 -6.67 -20.42 13.01
CA TYR A 283 -7.52 -19.38 12.47
C TYR A 283 -8.37 -19.93 11.34
N GLN A 284 -9.68 -19.76 11.42
CA GLN A 284 -10.60 -20.16 10.34
C GLN A 284 -10.90 -19.04 9.36
N ARG A 285 -10.90 -17.79 9.84
CA ARG A 285 -11.29 -16.59 9.09
C ARG A 285 -10.41 -15.41 9.48
N VAL A 286 -9.71 -14.86 8.51
CA VAL A 286 -8.79 -13.72 8.68
C VAL A 286 -9.16 -12.60 7.72
N LEU A 287 -9.42 -11.41 8.25
CA LEU A 287 -9.82 -10.24 7.46
C LEU A 287 -8.63 -9.30 7.23
N LEU A 288 -8.36 -8.98 5.96
CA LEU A 288 -7.39 -7.97 5.53
C LEU A 288 -8.15 -6.74 5.03
N CYS A 289 -8.10 -5.67 5.83
CA CYS A 289 -8.92 -4.48 5.60
C CYS A 289 -8.27 -3.46 4.64
N GLY A 290 -6.94 -3.49 4.51
CA GLY A 290 -6.20 -2.35 3.98
C GLY A 290 -6.46 -1.14 4.88
N ASP A 291 -6.87 -0.02 4.30
CA ASP A 291 -7.32 1.15 5.05
C ASP A 291 -8.84 1.36 5.05
N ALA A 292 -9.62 0.38 4.61
CA ALA A 292 -11.06 0.52 4.66
C ALA A 292 -11.56 0.47 6.12
N ASP A 293 -12.31 1.49 6.52
CA ASP A 293 -13.04 1.50 7.79
C ASP A 293 -14.03 0.34 7.83
N TYR A 294 -14.25 -0.24 9.01
CA TYR A 294 -15.16 -1.39 9.17
C TYR A 294 -16.60 -1.09 8.75
N THR A 295 -17.02 0.18 8.74
CA THR A 295 -18.33 0.59 8.20
C THR A 295 -18.44 0.41 6.68
N SER A 296 -17.32 0.43 5.96
CA SER A 296 -17.26 0.23 4.51
C SER A 296 -17.17 -1.25 4.13
N ILE A 297 -16.97 -2.13 5.11
CA ILE A 297 -16.84 -3.58 4.92
C ILE A 297 -18.19 -4.26 5.21
N GLY A 298 -18.70 -5.02 4.23
CA GLY A 298 -19.96 -5.74 4.37
C GLY A 298 -19.98 -6.69 5.56
N SER A 299 -21.08 -6.71 6.33
CA SER A 299 -21.22 -7.44 7.60
C SER A 299 -20.90 -8.94 7.52
N ARG A 300 -21.15 -9.59 6.38
CA ARG A 300 -20.77 -10.98 6.11
C ARG A 300 -19.26 -11.27 6.19
N TYR A 301 -18.41 -10.30 5.84
CA TYR A 301 -16.96 -10.47 5.92
C TYR A 301 -16.45 -10.25 7.34
N LYS A 302 -17.26 -9.61 8.18
CA LYS A 302 -16.96 -9.24 9.56
C LYS A 302 -17.39 -10.28 10.61
N ARG A 303 -18.00 -11.39 10.19
CA ARG A 303 -18.53 -12.42 11.09
C ARG A 303 -17.50 -13.52 11.36
N ASN A 304 -17.52 -14.05 12.58
CA ASN A 304 -16.76 -15.21 13.04
C ASN A 304 -15.25 -15.12 12.77
N LEU A 305 -14.67 -13.93 12.93
CA LEU A 305 -13.27 -13.69 12.67
C LEU A 305 -12.39 -14.23 13.80
N GLY A 306 -11.25 -14.83 13.44
CA GLY A 306 -10.18 -15.15 14.38
C GLY A 306 -8.97 -14.23 14.21
N GLY A 307 -8.78 -13.69 13.00
CA GLY A 307 -7.71 -12.74 12.70
C GLY A 307 -8.21 -11.50 11.98
N ILE A 308 -7.62 -10.36 12.29
CA ILE A 308 -7.81 -9.10 11.56
C ILE A 308 -6.47 -8.41 11.39
N VAL A 309 -6.20 -7.88 10.20
CA VAL A 309 -5.19 -6.82 10.02
C VAL A 309 -5.92 -5.49 10.07
N ALA A 310 -5.58 -4.67 11.07
CA ALA A 310 -6.35 -3.47 11.41
C ALA A 310 -6.26 -2.41 10.30
N PRO A 311 -7.36 -1.68 10.02
CA PRO A 311 -7.34 -0.51 9.15
C PRO A 311 -6.38 0.56 9.63
N HIS A 312 -5.86 1.37 8.70
CA HIS A 312 -5.06 2.57 9.02
C HIS A 312 -3.86 2.27 9.90
N HIS A 313 -3.28 1.07 9.78
CA HIS A 313 -2.14 0.65 10.62
C HIS A 313 -2.49 0.65 12.13
N GLY A 314 -3.75 0.45 12.50
CA GLY A 314 -4.24 0.61 13.88
C GLY A 314 -4.58 2.06 14.27
N GLY A 315 -4.72 2.95 13.27
CA GLY A 315 -5.21 4.31 13.43
C GLY A 315 -6.71 4.35 13.71
N ARG A 316 -7.23 5.57 13.90
CA ARG A 316 -8.63 5.78 14.27
C ARG A 316 -9.58 5.25 13.21
N VAL A 317 -10.54 4.44 13.66
CA VAL A 317 -11.72 3.99 12.88
C VAL A 317 -13.00 4.63 13.41
N THR A 318 -14.11 4.43 12.71
CA THR A 318 -15.45 4.81 13.20
C THR A 318 -15.72 4.10 14.54
N PRO A 319 -16.11 4.82 15.60
CA PRO A 319 -16.37 4.21 16.90
C PRO A 319 -17.47 3.14 16.85
N ASN A 320 -17.32 2.08 17.65
CA ASN A 320 -18.24 0.94 17.75
C ASN A 320 -18.42 0.18 16.43
N SER A 321 -17.45 0.26 15.52
CA SER A 321 -17.50 -0.40 14.21
C SER A 321 -16.62 -1.64 14.14
N ILE A 322 -15.71 -1.82 15.10
CA ILE A 322 -14.81 -2.97 15.17
C ILE A 322 -15.65 -4.24 15.33
N PRO A 323 -15.48 -5.27 14.47
CA PRO A 323 -16.19 -6.51 14.65
C PRO A 323 -15.64 -7.30 15.84
N ALA A 324 -16.51 -7.87 16.66
CA ALA A 324 -16.11 -8.78 17.72
C ALA A 324 -15.47 -10.08 17.13
N PRO A 325 -14.53 -10.71 17.86
CA PRO A 325 -14.02 -12.02 17.48
C PRO A 325 -15.15 -13.07 17.51
N GLY A 326 -15.00 -14.12 16.72
CA GLY A 326 -15.94 -15.24 16.70
C GLY A 326 -15.97 -16.00 18.02
N ALA A 327 -17.15 -16.47 18.44
CA ALA A 327 -17.35 -17.18 19.71
C ALA A 327 -16.58 -18.51 19.85
N HIS A 328 -16.06 -19.07 18.76
CA HIS A 328 -15.26 -20.31 18.78
C HIS A 328 -13.74 -20.04 18.80
N ASN A 329 -13.32 -18.78 18.86
CA ASN A 329 -11.93 -18.35 18.70
C ASN A 329 -11.31 -17.86 20.01
N ASP A 330 -11.66 -18.45 21.16
CA ASP A 330 -11.21 -18.00 22.48
C ASP A 330 -9.67 -17.91 22.60
N THR A 331 -8.95 -18.74 21.83
CA THR A 331 -7.48 -18.80 21.77
C THR A 331 -6.89 -18.06 20.56
N TYR A 332 -7.64 -17.91 19.46
CA TYR A 332 -7.16 -17.38 18.19
C TYR A 332 -7.94 -16.13 17.78
N ARG A 333 -7.78 -15.06 18.57
CA ARG A 333 -8.48 -13.77 18.43
C ARG A 333 -7.49 -12.62 18.39
N TYR A 334 -6.76 -12.51 17.29
CA TYR A 334 -5.70 -11.51 17.15
C TYR A 334 -6.05 -10.41 16.16
N MET A 335 -5.76 -9.18 16.57
CA MET A 335 -5.76 -8.02 15.69
C MET A 335 -4.32 -7.55 15.50
N VAL A 336 -3.83 -7.60 14.26
CA VAL A 336 -2.47 -7.21 13.91
C VAL A 336 -2.46 -5.77 13.41
N PHE A 337 -1.61 -4.93 14.02
CA PHE A 337 -1.30 -3.59 13.55
C PHE A 337 0.01 -3.63 12.77
N SER A 338 -0.06 -3.36 11.45
CA SER A 338 1.11 -3.15 10.61
C SER A 338 1.59 -1.71 10.78
N THR A 339 2.37 -1.43 11.81
CA THR A 339 2.61 -0.05 12.28
C THR A 339 3.99 0.11 12.90
N HIS A 340 4.41 1.35 13.11
CA HIS A 340 5.55 1.71 13.94
C HIS A 340 5.24 2.88 14.88
N GLN A 341 5.42 2.68 16.18
CA GLN A 341 5.16 3.64 17.25
C GLN A 341 5.84 4.97 16.96
N GLY A 342 5.11 6.07 17.17
CA GLY A 342 5.67 7.41 17.03
C GLY A 342 5.86 7.88 15.59
N SER A 343 5.55 7.05 14.59
CA SER A 343 5.55 7.49 13.19
C SER A 343 4.48 8.53 12.94
N TYR A 344 3.28 8.34 13.50
CA TYR A 344 2.23 9.35 13.55
C TYR A 344 1.76 9.52 14.99
N SER A 345 1.47 10.75 15.40
CA SER A 345 1.06 11.05 16.78
C SER A 345 -0.26 10.38 17.20
N GLN A 346 -1.05 9.94 16.23
CA GLN A 346 -2.37 9.32 16.43
C GLN A 346 -2.39 7.83 16.05
N ILE A 347 -1.23 7.22 15.76
CA ILE A 347 -1.14 5.81 15.36
C ILE A 347 -0.08 5.10 16.22
N PRO A 348 -0.45 4.00 16.90
CA PRO A 348 -1.82 3.46 17.04
C PRO A 348 -2.77 4.40 17.80
N SER A 349 -4.06 4.32 17.50
CA SER A 349 -5.09 5.10 18.18
C SER A 349 -5.49 4.42 19.49
N ALA A 350 -5.45 5.17 20.61
CA ALA A 350 -5.89 4.68 21.92
C ALA A 350 -7.35 4.21 21.89
N ASP A 351 -8.26 5.01 21.30
CA ASP A 351 -9.67 4.65 21.16
C ASP A 351 -9.86 3.31 20.42
N THR A 352 -9.05 3.05 19.38
CA THR A 352 -9.11 1.81 18.61
C THR A 352 -8.54 0.61 19.38
N ILE A 353 -7.50 0.84 20.19
CA ILE A 353 -6.94 -0.16 21.10
C ILE A 353 -7.99 -0.55 22.16
N GLU A 354 -8.57 0.43 22.83
CA GLU A 354 -9.55 0.25 23.90
C GLU A 354 -10.78 -0.51 23.39
N GLU A 355 -11.41 -0.04 22.30
CA GLU A 355 -12.58 -0.72 21.71
C GLU A 355 -12.24 -2.17 21.29
N ALA A 356 -11.06 -2.42 20.72
CA ALA A 356 -10.67 -3.76 20.32
C ALA A 356 -10.45 -4.69 21.53
N GLU A 357 -9.77 -4.22 22.58
CA GLU A 357 -9.51 -4.97 23.80
C GLU A 357 -10.81 -5.26 24.57
N GLU A 358 -11.74 -4.29 24.65
CA GLU A 358 -13.07 -4.47 25.26
C GLU A 358 -13.91 -5.55 24.54
N LEU A 359 -13.78 -5.65 23.22
CA LEU A 359 -14.40 -6.71 22.42
C LEU A 359 -13.67 -8.06 22.56
N GLY A 360 -12.52 -8.10 23.24
CA GLY A 360 -11.75 -9.31 23.51
C GLY A 360 -10.69 -9.64 22.47
N TRP A 361 -10.30 -8.71 21.59
CA TRP A 361 -9.15 -8.90 20.70
C TRP A 361 -7.84 -8.83 21.47
N THR A 362 -6.89 -9.71 21.12
CA THR A 362 -5.49 -9.56 21.52
C THR A 362 -4.74 -8.78 20.45
N ILE A 363 -4.20 -7.62 20.83
CA ILE A 363 -3.48 -6.77 19.88
C ILE A 363 -2.03 -7.24 19.71
N SER A 364 -1.60 -7.31 18.46
CA SER A 364 -0.25 -7.70 18.06
C SER A 364 0.30 -6.67 17.09
N ARG A 365 1.55 -6.25 17.27
CA ARG A 365 2.17 -5.21 16.42
C ARG A 365 3.40 -5.74 15.71
N THR A 366 3.65 -5.25 14.49
CA THR A 366 4.83 -5.59 13.69
C THR A 366 6.10 -4.86 14.14
N ASP A 367 5.99 -3.68 14.75
CA ASP A 367 7.13 -2.94 15.31
C ASP A 367 7.56 -3.36 16.71
N ALA A 368 6.91 -4.35 17.31
CA ALA A 368 7.35 -4.94 18.57
C ALA A 368 8.58 -5.86 18.35
N ARG A 369 9.57 -5.34 17.62
CA ARG A 369 10.70 -6.04 17.00
C ARG A 369 11.52 -6.82 18.02
N LYS A 370 12.13 -7.90 17.54
CA LYS A 370 13.06 -8.72 18.32
C LYS A 370 14.27 -9.04 17.46
N GLU A 371 15.43 -9.20 18.10
CA GLU A 371 16.62 -9.71 17.42
C GLU A 371 16.33 -11.07 16.80
N CYS A 372 16.67 -11.21 15.52
CA CYS A 372 16.59 -12.46 14.81
C CYS A 372 17.86 -13.28 14.94
N TRP A 373 17.70 -14.59 15.10
CA TRP A 373 18.81 -15.53 15.10
C TRP A 373 19.53 -15.67 13.75
N CYS A 374 18.93 -15.14 12.69
CA CYS A 374 19.51 -15.04 11.35
C CYS A 374 20.61 -13.97 11.24
N GLY A 375 20.83 -13.14 12.27
CA GLY A 375 21.87 -12.10 12.25
C GLY A 375 21.56 -10.90 11.35
N HIS A 376 20.37 -10.85 10.74
CA HIS A 376 19.99 -9.76 9.83
C HIS A 376 19.34 -8.55 10.52
N GLY A 377 19.33 -8.48 11.85
CA GLY A 377 18.77 -7.35 12.62
C GLY A 377 17.42 -7.66 13.28
N GLU A 378 16.79 -6.62 13.83
CA GLU A 378 15.52 -6.74 14.54
C GLU A 378 14.32 -6.66 13.58
N ARG A 379 13.37 -7.60 13.72
CA ARG A 379 12.07 -7.60 13.01
C ARG A 379 10.98 -8.28 13.81
N ARG A 380 9.73 -8.14 13.35
CA ARG A 380 8.64 -9.00 13.79
C ARG A 380 7.49 -9.12 12.78
N ASN A 381 7.69 -9.93 11.76
CA ASN A 381 6.57 -10.38 10.92
C ASN A 381 5.58 -11.16 11.77
N ARG A 382 4.29 -10.99 11.51
CA ARG A 382 3.20 -11.75 12.13
C ARG A 382 2.62 -12.72 11.12
N TRP A 383 1.92 -13.73 11.61
CA TRP A 383 1.09 -14.55 10.74
C TRP A 383 -0.22 -14.95 11.40
N PHE A 384 -1.11 -15.44 10.55
CA PHE A 384 -2.24 -16.26 10.94
C PHE A 384 -2.09 -17.62 10.25
N SER A 385 -2.06 -18.71 11.00
CA SER A 385 -2.13 -20.05 10.42
C SER A 385 -3.58 -20.41 10.11
N LEU A 386 -3.86 -20.64 8.84
CA LEU A 386 -5.08 -21.29 8.37
C LEU A 386 -4.78 -22.71 7.86
N SER A 387 -3.61 -23.28 8.16
CA SER A 387 -3.23 -24.66 7.81
C SER A 387 -3.54 -25.62 8.97
N ILE A 388 -3.37 -26.92 8.74
CA ILE A 388 -3.36 -27.94 9.79
C ILE A 388 -2.11 -27.84 10.68
N THR A 389 -1.06 -27.15 10.25
CA THR A 389 0.17 -26.90 11.03
C THR A 389 0.12 -25.51 11.70
N PRO A 390 0.72 -25.33 12.89
CA PRO A 390 0.66 -24.08 13.63
C PRO A 390 1.50 -22.94 13.01
N ALA A 391 2.49 -23.30 12.20
CA ALA A 391 3.45 -22.40 11.60
C ALA A 391 4.02 -23.05 10.32
N PRO A 392 4.44 -22.23 9.33
CA PRO A 392 5.03 -22.75 8.11
C PRO A 392 6.42 -23.32 8.38
N THR A 393 6.87 -24.26 7.55
CA THR A 393 8.14 -24.99 7.72
C THR A 393 9.37 -24.08 7.66
N CYS A 394 9.33 -22.98 6.91
CA CYS A 394 10.46 -22.03 6.82
C CYS A 394 10.78 -21.37 8.17
N PHE A 395 9.86 -21.40 9.15
CA PHE A 395 10.09 -20.92 10.51
C PHE A 395 11.31 -21.56 11.19
N ARG A 396 11.68 -22.78 10.77
CA ARG A 396 12.84 -23.50 11.29
C ARG A 396 14.19 -22.87 10.90
N HIS A 397 14.20 -22.01 9.88
CA HIS A 397 15.42 -21.40 9.35
C HIS A 397 15.57 -19.93 9.75
N CYS A 398 14.48 -19.21 10.00
CA CYS A 398 14.54 -17.78 10.28
C CYS A 398 13.29 -17.29 11.05
N THR A 399 13.47 -16.91 12.31
CA THR A 399 12.38 -16.34 13.13
C THR A 399 11.96 -14.95 12.65
N CYS A 400 12.81 -14.23 11.90
CA CYS A 400 12.49 -12.94 11.27
C CYS A 400 11.29 -13.02 10.33
N CYS A 401 11.09 -14.15 9.67
CA CYS A 401 10.03 -14.29 8.69
C CYS A 401 8.65 -14.43 9.34
N CYS A 402 8.58 -14.62 10.67
CA CYS A 402 7.69 -15.65 11.17
C CYS A 402 7.48 -15.66 12.73
N THR A 403 6.85 -14.67 13.39
CA THR A 403 6.52 -14.76 14.86
C THR A 403 5.22 -14.13 15.37
#